data_AF-A0A6A5V192-F1
#
_entry.id   AF-A0A6A5V192-F1
#
_cell.length_a   1.000
_cell.length_b   1.000
_cell.length_c   1.000
_cell.angle_alpha   90.00
_cell.angle_beta   90.00
_cell.angle_gamma   90.00
#
_symmetry.space_group_name_H-M   'P 1'
#
loop_
_entity.id
_entity.type
_entity.pdbx_description
1 polymer ?
#
loop_
_entity_poly.entity_id
_entity_poly.type
_entity_poly.pdbx_seq_one_letter_code
_entity_poly.pdbx_strand_id
1 'polypeptide(L)'
;MFSKFSNVRLFKPRKKHAVRSSFYMVATNVRPRSKDAQSAVLEWRTQWESATFGFDSAFLSCPCASGDHVSSLLAGFGPQLIDLATPVWKIQANGLRSAPFLKNC
;
A
#
# COMPACT_ATOMS: atom_id res chain seq x y z
N MET A 1 -9.47 -3.86 -3.77
CA MET A 1 -8.23 -4.39 -3.14
C MET A 1 -7.55 -5.38 -4.09
N PHE A 2 -6.23 -5.29 -4.30
CA PHE A 2 -5.50 -6.11 -5.29
C PHE A 2 -5.64 -7.64 -5.08
N SER A 3 -5.78 -8.10 -3.83
CA SER A 3 -5.98 -9.52 -3.50
C SER A 3 -7.25 -10.12 -4.10
N LYS A 4 -8.26 -9.31 -4.43
CA LYS A 4 -9.50 -9.82 -5.05
C LYS A 4 -9.30 -10.34 -6.47
N PHE A 5 -8.27 -9.85 -7.18
CA PHE A 5 -8.04 -10.16 -8.59
C PHE A 5 -6.59 -10.53 -8.93
N SER A 6 -5.71 -10.65 -7.93
CA SER A 6 -4.30 -11.03 -8.11
C SER A 6 -3.72 -11.65 -6.84
N ASN A 7 -2.60 -12.35 -6.99
CA ASN A 7 -1.77 -12.80 -5.88
C ASN A 7 -0.73 -11.71 -5.57
N VAL A 8 -0.76 -11.19 -4.35
CA VAL A 8 0.06 -10.06 -3.91
C VAL A 8 1.18 -10.53 -2.98
N ARG A 9 2.39 -10.02 -3.20
CA ARG A 9 3.50 -10.12 -2.25
C ARG A 9 4.25 -8.80 -2.16
N LEU A 10 4.91 -8.57 -1.02
CA LEU A 10 5.80 -7.42 -0.86
C LEU A 10 7.25 -7.84 -1.02
N PHE A 11 8.04 -6.98 -1.65
CA PHE A 11 9.46 -7.18 -1.87
C PHE A 11 10.26 -5.97 -1.39
N LYS A 12 11.21 -6.22 -0.50
CA LYS A 12 12.19 -5.23 -0.05
C LYS A 12 13.61 -5.75 -0.34
N PRO A 13 14.43 -5.01 -1.09
CA PRO A 13 15.82 -5.42 -1.29
C PRO A 13 16.60 -5.37 0.03
N ARG A 14 17.42 -6.40 0.27
CA ARG A 14 18.17 -6.56 1.53
C ARG A 14 19.48 -5.76 1.59
N LYS A 15 20.04 -5.39 0.43
CA LYS A 15 21.33 -4.70 0.32
C LYS A 15 21.12 -3.22 0.01
N LYS A 16 20.65 -2.91 -1.20
CA LYS A 16 20.34 -1.54 -1.63
C LYS A 16 19.01 -1.10 -1.02
N HIS A 17 18.94 0.13 -0.51
CA HIS A 17 17.72 0.71 0.07
C HIS A 17 17.11 -0.04 1.27
N ALA A 18 17.86 -0.96 1.92
CA ALA A 18 17.39 -1.66 3.11
C ALA A 18 16.98 -0.67 4.22
N VAL A 19 17.70 0.43 4.37
CA VAL A 19 17.42 1.50 5.35
C VAL A 19 16.25 2.43 4.97
N ARG A 20 15.82 2.46 3.71
CA ARG A 20 14.75 3.37 3.24
C ARG A 20 13.39 2.79 3.60
N SER A 21 12.35 3.61 3.67
CA SER A 21 10.97 3.14 3.87
C SER A 21 10.36 2.49 2.61
N SER A 22 10.99 2.65 1.44
CA SER A 22 10.48 2.11 0.18
C SER A 22 10.54 0.57 0.12
N PHE A 23 9.55 0.01 -0.58
CA PHE A 23 9.43 -1.40 -0.95
C PHE A 23 8.55 -1.50 -2.20
N TYR A 24 8.50 -2.67 -2.81
CA TYR A 24 7.70 -2.95 -3.98
C TYR A 24 6.55 -3.88 -3.63
N MET A 25 5.36 -3.59 -4.16
CA MET A 25 4.28 -4.56 -4.23
C MET A 25 4.37 -5.28 -5.58
N VAL A 26 4.39 -6.61 -5.55
CA VAL A 26 4.43 -7.46 -6.74
C VAL A 26 3.10 -8.20 -6.84
N ALA A 27 2.34 -7.91 -7.88
CA ALA A 27 1.10 -8.59 -8.21
C ALA A 27 1.35 -9.63 -9.31
N THR A 28 0.85 -10.84 -9.11
CA THR A 28 0.97 -11.99 -10.04
C THR A 28 -0.40 -12.61 -10.26
N ASN A 29 -0.55 -13.42 -11.31
CA ASN A 29 -1.83 -14.06 -11.67
C ASN A 29 -2.99 -13.05 -11.73
N VAL A 30 -2.72 -11.90 -12.35
CA VAL A 30 -3.69 -10.81 -12.45
C VAL A 30 -4.83 -11.25 -13.37
N ARG A 31 -6.07 -11.05 -12.92
CA ARG A 31 -7.30 -11.33 -13.68
C ARG A 31 -7.93 -10.01 -14.12
N PRO A 32 -7.40 -9.34 -15.16
CA PRO A 32 -7.79 -7.97 -15.52
C PRO A 32 -9.24 -7.86 -16.01
N ARG A 33 -9.84 -8.98 -16.47
CA ARG A 33 -11.24 -9.03 -16.92
C ARG A 33 -12.24 -9.31 -15.79
N SER A 34 -11.78 -9.47 -14.55
CA SER A 34 -12.70 -9.64 -13.43
C SER A 34 -13.43 -8.32 -13.13
N LYS A 35 -14.67 -8.42 -12.62
CA LYS A 35 -15.44 -7.25 -12.19
C LYS A 35 -14.67 -6.42 -11.17
N ASP A 36 -14.04 -7.07 -10.17
CA ASP A 36 -13.25 -6.39 -9.14
C ASP A 36 -12.07 -5.59 -9.73
N ALA A 37 -11.37 -6.11 -10.74
CA ALA A 37 -10.25 -5.42 -11.35
C ALA A 37 -10.72 -4.18 -12.14
N GLN A 38 -11.78 -4.33 -12.93
CA GLN A 38 -12.33 -3.24 -13.73
C GLN A 38 -12.90 -2.12 -12.85
N SER A 39 -13.69 -2.48 -11.82
CA SER A 39 -14.22 -1.53 -10.85
C SER A 39 -13.11 -0.80 -10.10
N ALA A 40 -12.07 -1.51 -9.67
CA ALA A 40 -10.94 -0.87 -8.97
C ALA A 40 -10.19 0.12 -9.86
N VAL A 41 -9.90 -0.22 -11.12
CA VAL A 41 -9.20 0.69 -12.04
C VAL A 41 -10.03 1.93 -12.35
N LEU A 42 -11.34 1.76 -12.56
CA LEU A 42 -12.25 2.89 -12.78
C LEU A 42 -12.27 3.81 -11.56
N GLU A 43 -12.46 3.25 -10.36
CA GLU A 43 -12.47 4.00 -9.10
C GLU A 43 -11.16 4.77 -8.89
N TRP A 44 -10.01 4.11 -9.05
CA TRP A 44 -8.70 4.76 -8.89
C TRP A 44 -8.47 5.87 -9.89
N ARG A 45 -8.90 5.69 -11.14
CA ARG A 45 -8.82 6.72 -12.18
C ARG A 45 -9.65 7.93 -11.78
N THR A 46 -10.91 7.74 -11.39
CA THR A 46 -11.80 8.82 -10.97
C THR A 46 -11.27 9.55 -9.74
N GLN A 47 -10.75 8.82 -8.74
CA GLN A 47 -10.11 9.41 -7.56
C GLN A 47 -8.88 10.24 -7.94
N TRP A 48 -8.02 9.71 -8.82
CA TRP A 48 -6.83 10.42 -9.28
C TRP A 48 -7.19 11.69 -10.08
N GLU A 49 -8.13 11.59 -11.02
CA GLU A 49 -8.61 12.74 -11.80
C GLU A 49 -9.17 13.83 -10.87
N SER A 50 -10.02 13.45 -9.91
CA SER A 50 -10.59 14.40 -8.94
C SER A 50 -9.54 15.02 -8.02
N ALA A 51 -8.57 14.25 -7.54
CA ALA A 51 -7.53 14.76 -6.65
C ALA A 51 -6.50 15.63 -7.38
N THR A 52 -6.31 15.43 -8.69
CA THR A 52 -5.29 16.13 -9.48
C THR A 52 -5.85 17.38 -10.16
N PHE A 53 -7.10 17.32 -10.66
CA PHE A 53 -7.70 18.37 -11.48
C PHE A 53 -8.96 19.01 -10.87
N GLY A 54 -9.46 18.53 -9.72
CA GLY A 54 -10.62 19.10 -9.07
C GLY A 54 -10.34 20.52 -8.55
N PHE A 55 -11.26 21.47 -8.82
CA PHE A 55 -11.27 22.78 -8.18
C PHE A 55 -11.50 22.61 -6.66
N ASP A 56 -10.96 23.50 -5.83
CA ASP A 56 -10.90 23.40 -4.35
C ASP A 56 -12.20 22.95 -3.65
N SER A 57 -13.38 23.21 -4.22
CA SER A 57 -14.67 22.75 -3.67
C SER A 57 -14.89 21.23 -3.75
N ALA A 58 -14.30 20.54 -4.72
CA ALA A 58 -14.36 19.08 -4.83
C ALA A 58 -13.33 18.38 -3.93
N PHE A 59 -12.22 19.06 -3.59
CA PHE A 59 -11.18 18.53 -2.71
C PHE A 59 -11.68 18.39 -1.26
N LEU A 60 -12.54 19.32 -0.80
CA LEU A 60 -13.26 19.22 0.48
C LEU A 60 -14.25 18.04 0.54
N SER A 61 -14.61 17.48 -0.62
CA SER A 61 -15.55 16.37 -0.75
C SER A 61 -14.85 15.03 -0.95
N CYS A 62 -13.51 14.97 -0.86
CA CYS A 62 -12.82 13.69 -0.71
C CYS A 62 -13.37 13.08 0.58
N PRO A 63 -14.21 12.02 0.53
CA PRO A 63 -14.86 11.54 1.72
C PRO A 63 -13.74 10.98 2.58
N CYS A 64 -13.41 11.68 3.67
CA CYS A 64 -12.68 11.05 4.75
C CYS A 64 -13.38 9.74 5.01
N ALA A 65 -12.67 8.62 4.84
CA ALA A 65 -13.24 7.31 5.09
C ALA A 65 -13.91 7.36 6.46
N SER A 66 -15.21 7.03 6.52
CA SER A 66 -15.91 7.04 7.80
C SER A 66 -15.20 6.12 8.79
N GLY A 67 -15.32 6.42 10.08
CA GLY A 67 -14.73 5.57 11.13
C GLY A 67 -15.14 4.09 10.98
N ASP A 68 -16.38 3.84 10.58
CA ASP A 68 -16.90 2.50 10.31
C ASP A 68 -16.24 1.85 9.09
N HIS A 69 -16.02 2.61 8.01
CA HIS A 69 -15.31 2.12 6.84
C HIS A 69 -13.87 1.74 7.18
N VAL A 70 -13.17 2.59 7.94
CA VAL A 70 -11.81 2.32 8.41
C VAL A 70 -11.79 1.08 9.30
N SER A 71 -12.71 0.96 10.24
CA SER A 71 -12.80 -0.19 11.15
C SER A 71 -13.06 -1.50 10.41
N SER A 72 -13.98 -1.48 9.43
CA SER A 72 -14.26 -2.62 8.57
C SER A 72 -13.05 -3.03 7.72
N LEU A 73 -12.35 -2.04 7.15
CA LEU A 73 -11.12 -2.28 6.40
C LEU A 73 -10.03 -2.88 7.28
N LEU A 74 -9.83 -2.36 8.50
CA LEU A 74 -8.84 -2.88 9.44
C LEU A 74 -9.19 -4.30 9.90
N ALA A 75 -10.47 -4.61 10.12
CA ALA A 75 -10.91 -5.96 10.48
C ALA A 75 -10.63 -6.97 9.35
N GLY A 76 -10.87 -6.59 8.10
CA GLY A 76 -10.69 -7.48 6.95
C GLY A 76 -9.25 -7.56 6.43
N PHE A 77 -8.54 -6.44 6.36
CA PHE A 77 -7.21 -6.35 5.76
C PHE A 77 -6.07 -6.19 6.78
N GLY A 78 -6.35 -5.70 7.99
CA GLY A 78 -5.32 -5.46 9.01
C GLY A 78 -4.41 -6.67 9.25
N PRO A 79 -4.95 -7.88 9.54
CA PRO A 79 -4.13 -9.08 9.73
C PRO A 79 -3.27 -9.40 8.51
N GLN A 80 -3.85 -9.34 7.31
CA GLN A 80 -3.12 -9.59 6.06
C GLN A 80 -2.03 -8.55 5.81
N LEU A 81 -2.24 -7.28 6.17
CA LEU A 81 -1.23 -6.24 6.09
C LEU A 81 -0.06 -6.54 7.02
N ILE A 82 -0.32 -6.96 8.26
CA ILE A 82 0.72 -7.35 9.21
C ILE A 82 1.55 -8.52 8.66
N ASP A 83 0.89 -9.55 8.11
CA ASP A 83 1.57 -10.71 7.53
C ASP A 83 2.45 -10.34 6.34
N LEU A 84 1.93 -9.50 5.44
CA LEU A 84 2.66 -9.03 4.26
C LEU A 84 3.83 -8.10 4.62
N ALA A 85 3.63 -7.20 5.59
CA ALA A 85 4.57 -6.12 5.91
C ALA A 85 5.65 -6.54 6.90
N THR A 86 5.38 -7.50 7.78
CA THR A 86 6.36 -7.95 8.81
C THR A 86 7.71 -8.35 8.22
N PRO A 87 7.81 -9.13 7.12
CA PRO A 87 9.11 -9.44 6.50
C PRO A 87 9.83 -8.19 5.98
N VAL A 88 9.10 -7.23 5.40
CA VAL A 88 9.63 -5.95 4.90
C VAL A 88 10.19 -5.12 6.05
N TRP A 89 9.43 -4.99 7.15
CA TRP A 89 9.85 -4.26 8.34
C TRP A 89 11.06 -4.90 9.01
N LYS A 90 11.14 -6.24 9.08
CA LYS A 90 12.33 -6.94 9.59
C LYS A 90 13.58 -6.63 8.78
N ILE A 91 13.48 -6.61 7.45
CA ILE A 91 14.61 -6.22 6.58
C ILE A 91 15.01 -4.77 6.84
N GLN A 92 14.04 -3.86 6.97
CA GLN A 92 14.31 -2.45 7.24
C GLN A 92 14.97 -2.24 8.61
N ALA A 93 14.42 -2.83 9.66
CA ALA A 93 14.95 -2.75 11.01
C ALA A 93 16.39 -3.26 11.09
N ASN A 94 16.70 -4.39 10.43
CA ASN A 94 18.06 -4.92 10.38
C ASN A 94 19.03 -4.02 9.59
N GLY A 95 18.56 -3.44 8.47
CA GLY A 95 19.32 -2.46 7.71
C GLY A 95 19.65 -1.22 8.54
N LEU A 96 18.67 -0.69 9.28
CA LEU A 96 18.85 0.47 10.16
C LEU A 96 19.81 0.15 11.32
N ARG A 97 19.65 -0.98 12.01
CA ARG A 97 20.55 -1.39 13.10
C ARG A 97 22.02 -1.47 12.66
N SER A 98 22.26 -1.78 11.40
CA SER A 98 23.61 -1.92 10.83
C SER A 98 24.16 -0.62 10.23
N ALA A 99 23.36 0.44 10.16
CA ALA A 99 23.69 1.65 9.43
C ALA A 99 24.80 2.47 10.12
N PRO A 100 25.78 3.00 9.37
CA PRO A 100 26.94 3.69 9.95
C PRO A 100 26.55 4.97 10.70
N PHE A 101 25.49 5.66 10.27
CA PHE A 101 25.02 6.90 10.90
C PHE A 101 24.28 6.69 12.23
N LEU A 102 24.02 5.44 12.63
CA LEU A 102 23.42 5.10 13.94
C LEU A 102 24.44 4.54 14.94
N LYS A 103 25.70 4.33 14.53
CA LYS A 103 26.76 3.72 15.36
C LYS A 103 27.63 4.75 16.10
N ASN A 104 27.41 6.04 15.85
CA ASN A 104 28.20 7.14 16.41
C ASN A 104 27.37 8.05 17.34
N CYS A 105 26.32 7.51 17.96
CA CYS A 105 25.55 8.19 19.02
C CYS A 105 25.93 7.61 20.39
#